data_AF-A0A354MWE7-F1
#
_entry.id   AF-A0A354MWE7-F1
#
_cell.length_a   1.000
_cell.length_b   1.000
_cell.length_c   1.000
_cell.angle_alpha   90.00
_cell.angle_beta   90.00
_cell.angle_gamma   90.00
#
_symmetry.space_group_name_H-M   'P 1'
#
loop_
_entity.id
_entity.type
_entity.pdbx_description
1 polymer ?
#
loop_
_entity_poly.entity_id
_entity_poly.type
_entity_poly.pdbx_seq_one_letter_code
_entity_poly.pdbx_strand_id
1 'polypeptide(L)'
;MSAEKKRVLPDRSLFLPVSAADVAARGWSEVDFVYVSGDAYVDHPSFGVSIISRVLEAEGFRVAILAQPDYKSTKDFTRFGRPRLGFLVTAGNIDS
;
A
#
# COMPACT_ATOMS: atom_id res chain seq x y z
N MET A 1 -6.41 12.89 30.39
CA MET A 1 -5.08 12.74 29.76
C MET A 1 -5.02 11.37 29.13
N SER A 2 -5.34 11.25 27.85
CA SER A 2 -5.24 9.97 27.14
C SER A 2 -3.77 9.67 26.91
N ALA A 3 -3.30 8.52 27.40
CA ALA A 3 -1.96 8.04 27.12
C ALA A 3 -1.77 7.96 25.60
N GLU A 4 -0.78 8.67 25.10
CA GLU A 4 -0.35 8.61 23.71
C GLU A 4 0.10 7.17 23.44
N LYS A 5 -0.74 6.38 22.77
CA LYS A 5 -0.35 5.03 22.34
C LYS A 5 0.87 5.20 21.44
N LYS A 6 2.03 4.72 21.90
CA LYS A 6 3.27 4.68 21.12
C LYS A 6 2.94 4.02 19.76
N ARG A 7 2.97 4.82 18.68
CA ARG A 7 2.64 4.35 17.32
C ARG A 7 3.74 3.37 16.91
N VAL A 8 3.42 2.08 16.84
CA VAL A 8 4.35 1.07 16.31
C VAL A 8 4.38 1.27 14.80
N LEU A 9 5.46 1.87 14.31
CA LEU A 9 5.69 2.00 12.88
C LEU A 9 6.18 0.66 12.32
N PRO A 10 5.73 0.27 11.12
CA PRO A 10 6.22 -0.94 10.47
C PRO A 10 7.72 -0.84 10.14
N ASP A 11 8.37 -1.99 10.09
CA ASP A 11 9.77 -2.09 9.70
C ASP A 11 9.97 -1.61 8.25
N ARG A 12 10.68 -0.49 8.12
CA ARG A 12 10.96 0.16 6.83
C ARG A 12 12.04 -0.53 6.01
N SER A 13 12.73 -1.54 6.57
CA SER A 13 13.63 -2.39 5.80
C SER A 13 12.88 -3.38 4.91
N LEU A 14 11.59 -3.63 5.18
CA LEU A 14 10.72 -4.48 4.38
C LEU A 14 9.98 -3.68 3.31
N PHE A 15 9.79 -4.28 2.14
CA PHE A 15 8.91 -3.75 1.08
C PHE A 15 7.48 -3.54 1.60
N LEU A 16 6.76 -2.58 0.99
CA LEU A 16 5.32 -2.47 1.19
C LEU A 16 4.61 -3.76 0.72
N PRO A 17 3.49 -4.15 1.34
CA PRO A 17 2.73 -5.33 0.95
C PRO A 17 2.32 -5.30 -0.53
N VAL A 18 2.59 -6.37 -1.26
CA VAL A 18 2.15 -6.58 -2.65
C VAL A 18 1.23 -7.80 -2.79
N SER A 19 1.09 -8.58 -1.71
CA SER A 19 0.26 -9.77 -1.64
C SER A 19 -0.55 -9.83 -0.33
N ALA A 20 -1.62 -10.64 -0.33
CA ALA A 20 -2.39 -10.90 0.89
C ALA A 20 -1.54 -11.58 1.98
N ALA A 21 -0.52 -12.35 1.60
CA ALA A 21 0.42 -12.96 2.53
C ALA A 21 1.28 -11.92 3.25
N ASP A 22 1.73 -10.87 2.56
CA ASP A 22 2.49 -9.76 3.17
C ASP A 22 1.64 -9.00 4.19
N VAL A 23 0.36 -8.77 3.86
CA VAL A 23 -0.61 -8.14 4.77
C VAL A 23 -0.79 -9.00 6.03
N ALA A 24 -0.98 -10.31 5.85
CA ALA A 24 -1.12 -11.24 6.97
C ALA A 24 0.15 -11.35 7.83
N ALA A 25 1.33 -11.36 7.20
CA ALA A 25 2.62 -11.41 7.90
C ALA A 25 2.87 -10.18 8.79
N ARG A 26 2.27 -9.03 8.44
CA ARG A 26 2.27 -7.81 9.26
C ARG A 26 1.20 -7.81 10.36
N GLY A 27 0.39 -8.86 10.46
CA GLY A 27 -0.71 -8.98 11.42
C GLY A 27 -1.89 -8.05 11.11
N TRP A 28 -2.03 -7.60 9.86
CA TRP A 28 -3.09 -6.69 9.46
C TRP A 28 -4.32 -7.48 9.01
N SER A 29 -5.48 -7.17 9.60
CA SER A 29 -6.77 -7.73 9.18
C SER A 29 -7.38 -6.99 7.98
N GLU A 30 -6.94 -5.75 7.74
CA GLU A 30 -7.40 -4.87 6.66
C GLU A 30 -6.30 -3.83 6.33
N VAL A 31 -6.37 -3.29 5.12
CA VAL A 31 -5.55 -2.15 4.68
C VAL A 31 -6.36 -0.86 4.69
N ASP A 32 -5.70 0.26 4.94
CA ASP A 32 -6.32 1.58 4.84
C ASP A 32 -6.44 2.01 3.37
N PHE A 33 -5.38 1.79 2.60
CA PHE A 33 -5.32 2.11 1.19
C PHE A 33 -4.80 0.95 0.35
N VAL A 34 -5.37 0.79 -0.84
CA VAL A 34 -4.76 0.01 -1.93
C VAL A 34 -4.28 1.01 -3.00
N TYR A 35 -2.98 1.07 -3.23
CA TYR A 35 -2.38 1.93 -4.25
C TYR A 35 -2.19 1.13 -5.54
N VAL A 36 -3.04 1.39 -6.52
CA VAL A 36 -3.00 0.81 -7.85
C VAL A 36 -2.03 1.60 -8.74
N SER A 37 -1.11 0.89 -9.39
CA SER A 37 -0.19 1.45 -10.37
C SER A 37 -0.25 0.67 -11.67
N GLY A 38 -0.28 1.39 -12.81
CA GLY A 38 -0.11 0.80 -14.15
C GLY A 38 1.32 0.36 -14.46
N ASP A 39 2.28 0.66 -13.58
CA ASP A 39 3.70 0.37 -13.73
C ASP A 39 4.16 -0.67 -12.69
N ALA A 40 5.36 -1.21 -12.88
CA ALA A 40 5.97 -2.11 -11.90
C ALA A 40 6.26 -1.36 -10.59
N TYR A 41 6.05 -2.04 -9.46
CA TYR A 41 6.43 -1.47 -8.17
C TYR A 41 7.92 -1.65 -7.93
N VAL A 42 8.62 -0.53 -7.76
CA VAL A 42 9.98 -0.47 -7.22
C VAL A 42 9.96 0.49 -6.05
N ASP A 43 10.39 0.02 -4.89
CA ASP A 43 10.44 0.83 -3.67
C ASP A 43 11.64 1.78 -3.68
N HIS A 44 11.61 2.76 -4.59
CA HIS A 44 12.68 3.71 -4.82
C HIS A 44 12.22 5.14 -4.51
N PRO A 45 13.04 5.98 -3.85
CA PRO A 45 12.67 7.36 -3.48
C PRO A 45 12.48 8.30 -4.67
N SER A 46 12.77 7.88 -5.90
CA SER A 46 12.44 8.66 -7.11
C SER A 46 11.03 8.39 -7.64
N PHE A 47 10.30 7.42 -7.08
CA PHE A 47 9.02 6.95 -7.61
C PHE A 47 7.87 7.47 -6.73
N GLY A 48 6.91 8.16 -7.33
CA GLY A 48 5.83 8.84 -6.62
C GLY A 48 4.99 7.89 -5.75
N VAL A 49 4.68 6.70 -6.28
CA VAL A 49 3.98 5.62 -5.55
C VAL A 49 4.69 5.28 -4.25
N SER A 50 6.02 5.14 -4.30
CA SER A 50 6.85 4.75 -3.15
C SER A 50 6.93 5.89 -2.13
N ILE A 51 7.15 7.14 -2.58
CA ILE A 51 7.17 8.31 -1.69
C ILE A 51 5.83 8.44 -0.96
N ILE A 52 4.71 8.51 -1.70
CA ILE A 52 3.38 8.73 -1.12
C ILE A 52 3.04 7.60 -0.16
N SER A 53 3.28 6.34 -0.54
CA SER A 53 2.97 5.19 0.30
C SER A 53 3.83 5.16 1.57
N ARG A 54 5.12 5.51 1.49
CA ARG A 54 6.01 5.57 2.66
C ARG A 54 5.69 6.73 3.59
N VAL A 55 5.18 7.85 3.06
CA VAL A 55 4.65 8.97 3.86
C VAL A 55 3.37 8.54 4.59
N LEU A 56 2.43 7.89 3.91
CA LEU A 56 1.21 7.35 4.54
C LEU A 56 1.56 6.31 5.62
N GLU A 57 2.50 5.41 5.34
CA GLU A 57 3.00 4.45 6.32
C GLU A 57 3.68 5.14 7.51
N ALA A 58 4.41 6.25 7.28
CA ALA A 58 4.97 7.09 8.34
C ALA A 58 3.88 7.60 9.27
N GLU A 59 2.72 7.95 8.71
CA GLU A 59 1.54 8.44 9.43
C GLU A 59 0.70 7.34 10.07
N GLY A 60 1.15 6.08 9.97
CA GLY A 60 0.49 4.93 10.60
C GLY A 60 -0.65 4.34 9.76
N PHE A 61 -0.77 4.72 8.49
CA PHE A 61 -1.69 4.07 7.57
C PHE A 61 -1.10 2.78 7.01
N ARG A 62 -1.96 1.79 6.81
CA ARG A 62 -1.68 0.49 6.21
C ARG A 62 -1.90 0.58 4.72
N VAL A 63 -0.82 0.60 3.94
CA VAL A 63 -0.88 0.72 2.48
C VAL A 63 -0.45 -0.60 1.85
N ALA A 64 -1.21 -1.10 0.89
CA ALA A 64 -0.78 -2.19 0.00
C ALA A 64 -0.64 -1.67 -1.43
N ILE A 65 0.35 -2.19 -2.16
CA ILE A 65 0.62 -1.83 -3.55
C ILE A 65 0.02 -2.89 -4.48
N LEU A 66 -0.76 -2.45 -5.46
CA LEU A 66 -1.31 -3.26 -6.54
C LEU A 66 -0.68 -2.80 -7.86
N ALA A 67 0.49 -3.35 -8.19
CA ALA A 67 1.17 -3.06 -9.44
C ALA A 67 0.60 -3.92 -10.58
N GLN A 68 0.33 -3.29 -11.71
CA GLN A 68 -0.09 -3.90 -12.98
C GLN A 68 -1.22 -4.94 -12.83
N PRO A 69 -2.36 -4.60 -12.21
CA PRO A 69 -3.46 -5.55 -12.07
C PRO A 69 -4.03 -5.97 -13.42
N ASP A 70 -4.53 -7.19 -13.51
CA ASP A 70 -5.36 -7.62 -14.64
C ASP A 70 -6.66 -6.80 -14.69
N TYR A 71 -6.69 -5.80 -15.57
CA TYR A 71 -7.85 -4.91 -15.75
C TYR A 71 -9.08 -5.61 -16.37
N LYS A 72 -8.94 -6.83 -16.87
CA LYS A 72 -10.05 -7.62 -17.41
C LYS A 72 -10.79 -8.40 -16.32
N SER A 73 -10.29 -8.39 -15.08
CA SER A 73 -10.88 -9.10 -13.97
C SER A 73 -10.91 -8.26 -12.70
N THR A 74 -11.90 -8.49 -11.85
CA THR A 74 -11.97 -7.84 -10.53
C THR A 74 -11.10 -8.53 -9.49
N LYS A 75 -10.55 -9.73 -9.77
CA LYS A 75 -9.81 -10.56 -8.80
C LYS A 75 -8.62 -9.84 -8.16
N ASP A 76 -7.88 -9.05 -8.94
CA ASP A 76 -6.74 -8.32 -8.42
C ASP A 76 -7.16 -7.15 -7.53
N PHE A 77 -8.23 -6.45 -7.90
CA PHE A 77 -8.79 -5.34 -7.13
C PHE A 77 -9.43 -5.79 -5.81
N THR A 78 -9.80 -7.07 -5.68
CA THR A 78 -10.33 -7.65 -4.44
C THR A 78 -9.29 -8.38 -3.59
N ARG A 79 -8.03 -8.48 -4.06
CA ARG A 79 -6.94 -9.24 -3.43
C ARG A 79 -6.71 -8.90 -1.95
N PHE A 80 -6.88 -7.64 -1.58
CA PHE A 80 -6.64 -7.12 -0.22
C PHE A 80 -7.92 -6.89 0.59
N GLY A 81 -9.08 -7.34 0.09
CA GLY A 81 -10.38 -6.99 0.65
C GLY A 81 -10.77 -5.54 0.38
N ARG A 82 -11.80 -5.05 1.07
CA ARG A 82 -12.25 -3.66 0.98
C ARG A 82 -11.30 -2.76 1.79
N PRO A 83 -10.60 -1.79 1.19
CA PRO A 83 -9.79 -0.85 1.95
C PRO A 83 -10.67 -0.01 2.88
N ARG A 84 -10.17 0.30 4.08
CA ARG A 84 -10.89 1.09 5.08
C ARG A 84 -11.15 2.53 4.60
N LEU A 85 -10.21 3.12 3.85
CA LEU A 85 -10.29 4.50 3.40
C LEU A 85 -10.47 4.64 1.89
N GLY A 86 -9.74 3.87 1.08
CA GLY A 86 -9.99 3.89 -0.38
C GLY A 86 -8.88 3.34 -1.25
N PHE A 87 -9.05 3.54 -2.56
CA PHE A 87 -8.04 3.23 -3.57
C PHE A 87 -7.33 4.50 -4.02
N LEU A 88 -6.02 4.42 -4.19
CA LEU A 88 -5.20 5.43 -4.87
C LEU A 88 -4.83 4.87 -6.24
N VAL A 89 -4.86 5.67 -7.31
CA VAL A 89 -4.64 5.17 -8.67
C VAL A 89 -3.67 6.08 -9.41
N THR A 90 -2.69 5.49 -10.09
CA THR A 90 -1.78 6.19 -11.00
C THR A 90 -1.45 5.33 -12.21
N ALA A 91 -1.13 5.97 -13.34
CA ALA A 91 -0.69 5.26 -14.54
C ALA A 91 0.77 4.75 -14.45
N GLY A 92 1.64 5.37 -13.64
CA GLY A 92 3.02 4.92 -13.47
C GLY A 92 4.00 6.02 -13.08
N ASN A 93 5.30 5.80 -13.29
CA ASN A 93 6.34 6.77 -12.96
C ASN A 93 6.70 7.75 -14.09
N ILE A 94 6.39 7.40 -15.34
CA ILE A 94 6.74 8.22 -16.53
C ILE A 94 5.57 9.11 -16.94
N ASP A 95 4.35 8.58 -16.88
CA ASP A 95 3.13 9.28 -17.25
C ASP A 95 2.17 9.21 -16.05
N SER A 96 1.97 10.31 -15.31
CA SER A 96 1.05 10.39 -14.16
C SER A 96 0.20 11.64 -14.16
#